data_AF-A0A520EIW2-F1
#
_entry.id   AF-A0A520EIW2-F1
#
_cell.length_a   1.000
_cell.length_b   1.000
_cell.length_c   1.000
_cell.angle_alpha   90.00
_cell.angle_beta   90.00
_cell.angle_gamma   90.00
#
_symmetry.space_group_name_H-M   'P 1'
#
loop_
_entity.id
_entity.type
_entity.pdbx_description
1 polymer ?
#
loop_
_entity_poly.entity_id
_entity_poly.type
_entity_poly.pdbx_seq_one_letter_code
_entity_poly.pdbx_strand_id
1 'polypeptide(L)'
;MNFVTPNKEEINPILQLLLLLFYALIGGFVFGLLAVVINLMIYGLGLVSNFDLLISGDPKYITGFKIIQILSSIGTFILPPIALALTMQRKVTDFYSFKKPQVLLVVLVMIIMVVSMPFMEWTVMFNQKMVLPDFLKGIEQWMKEKEDAAMKITYAMIKVRSNLDFVVNLIMIAVLPAIGEELMFRGGVQ
;
A
#
# COMPACT_ATOMS: atom_id res chain seq x y z
N MET A 1 32.78 -31.06 18.58
CA MET A 1 32.28 -30.00 19.46
C MET A 1 30.93 -29.55 18.91
N ASN A 2 29.84 -30.00 19.52
CA ASN A 2 28.49 -29.55 19.15
C ASN A 2 28.29 -28.18 19.78
N PHE A 3 28.45 -27.12 18.98
CA PHE A 3 28.05 -25.79 19.40
C PHE A 3 26.53 -25.79 19.46
N VAL A 4 26.00 -25.91 20.67
CA VAL A 4 24.61 -25.61 20.98
C VAL A 4 24.44 -24.12 20.67
N THR A 5 23.96 -23.81 19.47
CA THR A 5 23.49 -22.47 19.16
C THR A 5 22.39 -22.15 20.17
N PRO A 6 22.47 -21.06 20.94
CA PRO A 6 21.43 -20.73 21.90
C PRO A 6 20.12 -20.63 21.12
N ASN A 7 19.12 -21.40 21.56
CA ASN A 7 17.77 -21.33 21.02
C ASN A 7 17.29 -19.91 21.33
N LYS A 8 17.40 -19.00 20.34
CA LYS A 8 16.88 -17.65 20.48
C LYS A 8 15.40 -17.79 20.71
N GLU A 9 14.95 -17.41 21.91
CA GLU A 9 13.54 -17.41 22.27
C GLU A 9 12.75 -16.78 21.13
N GLU A 10 11.89 -17.58 20.50
CA GLU A 10 10.99 -17.09 19.48
C GLU A 10 10.11 -16.04 20.16
N ILE A 11 10.25 -14.79 19.71
CA ILE A 11 9.42 -13.70 20.20
C ILE A 11 7.95 -14.13 20.02
N ASN A 12 7.14 -13.93 21.07
CA ASN A 12 5.72 -14.25 21.03
C ASN A 12 5.08 -13.65 19.75
N PRO A 13 4.34 -14.43 18.94
CA PRO A 13 3.79 -13.97 17.66
C PRO A 13 3.02 -12.64 17.75
N ILE A 14 2.35 -12.40 18.88
CA ILE A 14 1.63 -11.14 19.13
C ILE A 14 2.60 -9.95 19.27
N LEU A 15 3.75 -10.14 19.92
CA LEU A 15 4.76 -9.10 20.06
C LEU A 15 5.42 -8.79 18.71
N GLN A 16 5.61 -9.79 17.86
CA GLN A 16 6.11 -9.62 16.48
C GLN A 16 5.15 -8.79 15.63
N LEU A 17 3.85 -9.07 15.71
CA LEU A 17 2.80 -8.28 15.05
C LEU A 17 2.75 -6.84 15.59
N LEU A 18 2.85 -6.67 16.91
CA LEU A 18 2.86 -5.34 17.55
C LEU A 18 4.08 -4.51 17.11
N LEU A 19 5.26 -5.14 17.04
CA LEU A 19 6.49 -4.50 16.55
C LEU A 19 6.37 -4.10 15.08
N LEU A 20 5.79 -4.97 14.24
CA LEU A 20 5.53 -4.63 12.83
C LEU A 20 4.60 -3.45 12.68
N LEU A 21 3.49 -3.43 13.44
CA LEU A 21 2.56 -2.30 13.44
C LEU A 21 3.27 -1.02 13.87
N PHE A 22 4.07 -1.08 14.93
CA PHE A 22 4.84 0.06 15.41
C PHE A 22 5.83 0.59 14.36
N TYR A 23 6.59 -0.31 13.72
CA TYR A 23 7.50 0.07 12.64
C TYR A 23 6.75 0.60 11.41
N ALA A 24 5.56 0.08 11.09
CA ALA A 24 4.74 0.57 9.98
C ALA A 24 4.23 1.99 10.23
N LEU A 25 3.80 2.29 11.46
CA LEU A 25 3.37 3.64 11.83
C LEU A 25 4.54 4.64 11.77
N ILE A 26 5.71 4.28 12.31
CA ILE A 26 6.90 5.15 12.27
C ILE A 26 7.40 5.31 10.84
N GLY A 27 7.52 4.22 10.09
CA GLY A 27 8.01 4.23 8.73
C GLY A 27 7.08 5.03 7.81
N GLY A 28 5.77 4.82 7.92
CA GLY A 28 4.75 5.61 7.21
C GLY A 28 4.82 7.10 7.56
N PHE A 29 4.98 7.44 8.84
CA PHE A 29 5.12 8.84 9.26
C PHE A 29 6.40 9.49 8.72
N VAL A 30 7.56 8.84 8.87
CA VAL A 30 8.86 9.37 8.43
C VAL A 30 8.90 9.52 6.92
N PHE A 31 8.46 8.51 6.16
CA PHE A 31 8.46 8.57 4.70
C PHE A 31 7.37 9.49 4.17
N GLY A 32 6.24 9.62 4.87
CA GLY A 32 5.22 10.63 4.58
C GLY A 32 5.78 12.04 4.69
N LEU A 33 6.49 12.36 5.78
CA LEU A 33 7.17 13.64 5.94
C LEU A 33 8.24 13.86 4.86
N LEU A 34 9.05 12.83 4.57
CA LEU A 34 10.06 12.89 3.51
C LEU A 34 9.41 13.19 2.15
N ALA A 35 8.27 12.57 1.85
CA ALA A 35 7.54 12.83 0.61
C ALA A 35 7.03 14.27 0.52
N VAL A 36 6.55 14.84 1.63
CA VAL A 36 6.15 16.25 1.68
C VAL A 36 7.36 17.16 1.44
N VAL A 37 8.50 16.89 2.06
CA VAL A 37 9.74 17.66 1.87
C VAL A 37 10.19 17.61 0.40
N ILE A 38 10.18 16.44 -0.22
CA ILE A 38 10.52 16.28 -1.65
C ILE A 38 9.56 17.08 -2.52
N ASN A 39 8.26 17.04 -2.23
CA ASN A 39 7.26 17.82 -2.96
C ASN A 39 7.45 19.33 -2.81
N LEU A 40 7.81 19.80 -1.61
CA LEU A 40 8.13 21.21 -1.37
C LEU A 40 9.39 21.65 -2.14
N MET A 41 10.38 20.76 -2.32
CA MET A 41 11.56 21.07 -3.13
C MET A 41 11.23 21.17 -4.63
N ILE A 42 10.30 20.35 -5.14
CA ILE A 42 9.93 20.33 -6.56
C ILE A 42 9.00 21.50 -6.92
N TYR A 43 8.00 21.78 -6.08
CA TYR A 43 6.93 22.74 -6.38
C TYR A 43 7.04 24.06 -5.60
N GLY A 44 7.99 24.16 -4.67
CA GLY A 44 8.23 25.35 -3.84
C GLY A 44 7.17 25.59 -2.75
N LEU A 45 7.30 26.71 -2.04
CA LEU A 45 6.41 27.11 -0.95
C LEU A 45 4.96 27.35 -1.38
N GLY A 46 4.70 27.58 -2.67
CA GLY A 46 3.35 27.68 -3.23
C GLY A 46 2.56 26.37 -3.14
N LEU A 47 3.20 25.24 -2.84
CA LEU A 47 2.54 23.97 -2.56
C LEU A 47 1.84 23.96 -1.20
N VAL A 48 2.30 24.74 -0.22
CA VAL A 48 1.69 24.79 1.11
C VAL A 48 0.25 25.32 1.04
N SER A 49 0.01 26.33 0.19
CA SER A 49 -1.34 26.88 -0.03
C SER A 49 -2.21 26.02 -0.97
N ASN A 50 -1.61 25.08 -1.71
CA ASN A 50 -2.29 24.22 -2.67
C ASN A 50 -2.19 22.74 -2.27
N PHE A 51 -1.97 22.45 -0.98
CA PHE A 51 -1.74 21.09 -0.51
C PHE A 51 -2.94 20.17 -0.76
N ASP A 52 -4.15 20.73 -0.66
CA ASP A 52 -5.39 20.01 -0.98
C ASP A 52 -5.44 19.56 -2.45
N LEU A 53 -4.89 20.35 -3.38
CA LEU A 53 -4.81 19.98 -4.80
C LEU A 53 -3.83 18.82 -5.02
N LEU A 54 -2.76 18.76 -4.23
CA LEU A 54 -1.83 17.64 -4.28
C LEU A 54 -2.46 16.35 -3.72
N ILE A 55 -3.19 16.41 -2.60
CA ILE A 55 -3.83 15.22 -2.01
C ILE A 55 -5.03 14.75 -2.84
N SER A 56 -5.76 15.67 -3.48
CA SER A 56 -6.90 15.33 -4.34
C SER A 56 -6.51 14.75 -5.71
N GLY A 57 -5.22 14.61 -6.01
CA GLY A 57 -4.74 14.04 -7.27
C GLY A 57 -4.97 14.95 -8.47
N ASP A 58 -4.92 16.27 -8.28
CA ASP A 58 -5.08 17.24 -9.38
C ASP A 58 -4.06 16.98 -10.50
N PRO A 59 -4.44 17.08 -11.79
CA PRO A 59 -3.54 16.85 -12.92
C PRO A 59 -2.24 17.65 -12.89
N LYS A 60 -2.22 18.80 -12.20
CA LYS A 60 -1.04 19.66 -12.02
C LYS A 60 -0.02 19.06 -11.04
N TYR A 61 -0.48 18.35 -10.02
CA TYR A 61 0.35 17.80 -8.94
C TYR A 61 0.43 16.27 -8.96
N ILE A 62 -0.03 15.64 -10.05
CA ILE A 62 -0.11 14.18 -10.14
C ILE A 62 1.23 13.49 -9.88
N THR A 63 2.35 14.04 -10.36
CA THR A 63 3.70 13.49 -10.10
C THR A 63 4.03 13.56 -8.61
N GLY A 64 3.69 14.68 -7.95
CA GLY A 64 3.88 14.86 -6.53
C GLY A 64 3.07 13.88 -5.68
N PHE A 65 1.83 13.63 -6.11
CA PHE A 65 0.96 12.64 -5.50
C PHE A 65 1.50 11.21 -5.67
N LYS A 66 2.02 10.85 -6.86
CA LYS A 66 2.70 9.55 -7.07
C LYS A 66 3.89 9.38 -6.14
N ILE A 67 4.71 10.42 -5.95
CA ILE A 67 5.85 10.39 -5.01
C ILE A 67 5.37 10.08 -3.59
N ILE A 68 4.28 10.71 -3.14
CA ILE A 68 3.70 10.46 -1.82
C ILE A 68 3.26 9.01 -1.69
N GLN A 69 2.57 8.46 -2.69
CA GLN A 69 2.10 7.08 -2.65
C GLN A 69 3.25 6.07 -2.63
N ILE A 70 4.27 6.27 -3.45
CA ILE A 70 5.45 5.39 -3.51
C ILE A 70 6.19 5.42 -2.18
N LEU A 71 6.55 6.61 -1.68
CA LEU A 71 7.33 6.73 -0.44
C LEU A 71 6.54 6.23 0.78
N SER A 72 5.26 6.59 0.88
CA SER A 72 4.40 6.14 1.98
C SER A 72 4.24 4.62 1.98
N SER A 73 4.09 4.01 0.80
CA SER A 73 3.99 2.56 0.68
C SER A 73 5.31 1.85 1.02
N ILE A 74 6.46 2.41 0.64
CA ILE A 74 7.78 1.88 1.05
C ILE A 74 7.93 1.95 2.57
N GLY A 75 7.62 3.12 3.16
CA GLY A 75 7.73 3.34 4.59
C GLY A 75 6.79 2.45 5.41
N THR A 76 5.59 2.18 4.90
CA THR A 76 4.56 1.43 5.65
C THR A 76 4.64 -0.08 5.43
N PHE A 77 5.02 -0.55 4.25
CA PHE A 77 4.96 -1.98 3.93
C PHE A 77 6.32 -2.65 3.74
N ILE A 78 7.36 -1.92 3.30
CA ILE A 78 8.68 -2.52 3.00
C ILE A 78 9.65 -2.34 4.17
N LEU A 79 9.67 -1.15 4.78
CA LEU A 79 10.58 -0.86 5.87
C LEU A 79 10.31 -1.68 7.15
N PRO A 80 9.05 -1.89 7.60
CA PRO A 80 8.77 -2.65 8.81
C PRO A 80 9.26 -4.10 8.79
N PRO A 81 9.00 -4.92 7.74
CA PRO A 81 9.49 -6.28 7.70
C PRO A 81 11.02 -6.37 7.65
N ILE A 82 11.69 -5.37 7.07
CA ILE A 82 13.16 -5.27 7.08
C ILE A 82 13.66 -4.92 8.49
N ALA A 83 13.05 -3.91 9.14
CA ALA A 83 13.39 -3.50 10.49
C ALA A 83 13.20 -4.65 11.50
N LEU A 84 12.09 -5.40 11.38
CA LEU A 84 11.83 -6.58 12.20
C LEU A 84 12.91 -7.67 12.02
N ALA A 85 13.27 -7.99 10.78
CA ALA A 85 14.30 -8.99 10.50
C ALA A 85 15.67 -8.60 11.09
N LEU A 86 16.02 -7.31 11.03
CA LEU A 86 17.23 -6.76 11.64
C LEU A 86 17.19 -6.86 13.17
N THR A 87 16.06 -6.51 13.80
CA THR A 87 15.86 -6.64 15.26
C THR A 87 15.97 -8.09 15.72
N MET A 88 15.50 -9.04 14.91
CA MET A 88 15.61 -10.48 15.18
C MET A 88 17.01 -11.05 14.85
N GLN A 89 17.92 -10.22 14.30
CA GLN A 89 19.26 -10.60 13.82
C GLN A 89 19.23 -11.83 12.90
N ARG A 90 18.18 -11.96 12.07
CA ARG A 90 18.09 -12.98 11.03
C ARG A 90 18.24 -12.29 9.67
N LYS A 91 18.91 -12.94 8.73
CA LYS A 91 19.00 -12.41 7.36
C LYS A 91 17.60 -12.34 6.78
N VAL A 92 17.27 -11.24 6.11
CA VAL A 92 15.96 -11.03 5.46
C VAL A 92 15.60 -12.22 4.55
N THR A 93 16.58 -12.74 3.80
CA THR A 93 16.38 -13.92 2.92
C THR A 93 16.04 -15.20 3.67
N ASP A 94 16.66 -15.41 4.83
CA ASP A 94 16.52 -16.64 5.61
C ASP A 94 15.27 -16.58 6.50
N PHE A 95 14.88 -15.37 6.91
CA PHE A 95 13.67 -15.09 7.68
C PHE A 95 12.41 -15.31 6.85
N TYR A 96 12.39 -14.83 5.60
CA TYR A 96 11.21 -14.87 4.75
C TYR A 96 11.09 -16.13 3.88
N SER A 97 12.13 -16.98 3.83
CA SER A 97 12.15 -18.31 3.18
C SER A 97 11.41 -18.34 1.83
N PHE A 98 11.94 -17.63 0.84
CA PHE A 98 11.39 -17.59 -0.52
C PHE A 98 11.40 -18.98 -1.16
N LYS A 99 10.26 -19.68 -1.11
CA LYS A 99 10.05 -20.96 -1.79
C LYS A 99 9.59 -20.73 -3.23
N LYS A 100 9.98 -21.62 -4.15
CA LYS A 100 9.50 -21.57 -5.53
C LYS A 100 7.97 -21.77 -5.54
N PRO A 101 7.21 -20.92 -6.24
CA PRO A 101 5.76 -21.06 -6.30
C PRO A 101 5.40 -22.37 -7.02
N GLN A 102 4.43 -23.11 -6.49
CA GLN A 102 3.89 -24.29 -7.16
C GLN A 102 3.02 -23.84 -8.33
N VAL A 103 3.24 -24.40 -9.53
CA VAL A 103 2.52 -24.03 -10.76
C VAL A 103 1.00 -24.16 -10.58
N LEU A 104 0.54 -25.18 -9.85
CA LEU A 104 -0.87 -25.38 -9.53
C LEU A 104 -1.47 -24.19 -8.74
N LEU A 105 -0.74 -23.66 -7.75
CA LEU A 105 -1.19 -22.52 -6.96
C LEU A 105 -1.29 -21.26 -7.81
N VAL A 106 -0.34 -21.03 -8.72
CA VAL A 106 -0.37 -19.88 -9.64
C VAL A 106 -1.59 -19.94 -10.55
N VAL A 107 -1.88 -21.11 -11.13
CA VAL A 107 -3.07 -21.31 -11.97
C VAL A 107 -4.35 -21.11 -11.16
N LEU A 108 -4.41 -21.62 -9.94
CA LEU A 108 -5.58 -21.46 -9.07
C LEU A 108 -5.82 -19.98 -8.73
N VAL A 109 -4.77 -19.22 -8.40
CA VAL A 109 -4.87 -17.77 -8.13
C VAL A 109 -5.40 -17.03 -9.37
N MET A 110 -4.89 -17.34 -10.56
CA MET A 110 -5.37 -16.74 -11.81
C MET A 110 -6.87 -17.01 -12.03
N ILE A 111 -7.34 -18.24 -11.78
CA ILE A 111 -8.76 -18.60 -11.89
C ILE A 111 -9.58 -17.81 -10.87
N ILE A 112 -9.15 -17.75 -9.61
CA ILE A 112 -9.83 -17.00 -8.56
C ILE A 112 -9.94 -15.53 -8.94
N MET A 113 -8.88 -14.91 -9.46
CA MET A 113 -8.89 -13.51 -9.90
C MET A 113 -9.96 -13.26 -10.96
N VAL A 114 -10.04 -14.09 -12.00
CA VAL A 114 -11.04 -13.96 -13.07
C VAL A 114 -12.46 -14.18 -12.54
N VAL A 115 -12.66 -15.20 -11.70
CA VAL A 115 -13.97 -15.49 -11.10
C VAL A 115 -14.41 -14.40 -10.13
N SER A 116 -13.48 -13.68 -9.49
CA SER A 116 -13.78 -12.61 -8.53
C SER A 116 -14.22 -11.31 -9.21
N MET A 117 -13.84 -11.08 -10.47
CA MET A 117 -14.23 -9.88 -11.24
C MET A 117 -15.74 -9.62 -11.27
N PRO A 118 -16.62 -10.58 -11.62
CA PRO A 118 -18.07 -10.35 -11.61
C PRO A 118 -18.61 -10.03 -10.21
N PHE A 119 -18.05 -10.61 -9.14
CA PHE A 119 -18.46 -10.30 -7.76
C PHE A 119 -18.07 -8.87 -7.36
N MET A 120 -16.90 -8.39 -7.79
CA MET A 120 -16.49 -7.00 -7.59
C MET A 120 -17.47 -6.06 -8.30
N GLU A 121 -17.80 -6.32 -9.57
CA GLU A 121 -18.75 -5.51 -10.33
C GLU A 121 -20.14 -5.48 -9.68
N TRP A 122 -20.61 -6.63 -9.18
CA TRP A 122 -21.89 -6.70 -8.47
C TRP A 122 -21.89 -5.85 -7.19
N THR A 123 -20.77 -5.83 -6.47
CA THR A 123 -20.59 -5.01 -5.26
C THR A 123 -20.60 -3.51 -5.61
N VAL A 124 -19.95 -3.11 -6.70
CA VAL A 124 -19.96 -1.73 -7.20
C VAL A 124 -21.37 -1.29 -7.57
N MET A 125 -22.10 -2.11 -8.34
CA MET A 125 -23.48 -1.81 -8.70
C MET A 125 -24.41 -1.69 -7.49
N PHE A 126 -24.20 -2.53 -6.47
CA PHE A 126 -24.97 -2.46 -5.22
C PHE A 126 -24.66 -1.16 -4.46
N ASN A 127 -23.39 -0.78 -4.35
CA ASN A 127 -22.97 0.48 -3.72
C ASN A 127 -23.61 1.69 -4.41
N GLN A 128 -23.61 1.73 -5.74
CA GLN A 128 -24.16 2.83 -6.53
C GLN A 128 -25.69 2.97 -6.44
N LYS A 129 -26.41 1.86 -6.22
CA LYS A 129 -27.87 1.84 -6.12
C LYS A 129 -28.37 2.04 -4.68
N MET A 130 -27.46 2.20 -3.71
CA MET A 130 -27.83 2.39 -2.32
C MET A 130 -28.48 3.75 -2.12
N VAL A 131 -29.75 3.75 -1.73
CA VAL A 131 -30.51 4.95 -1.33
C VAL A 131 -30.73 4.86 0.16
N LEU A 132 -30.26 5.84 0.91
CA LEU A 132 -30.38 5.84 2.36
C LEU A 132 -31.63 6.60 2.82
N PRO A 133 -32.17 6.27 4.01
CA PRO A 133 -33.30 6.99 4.60
C PRO A 133 -32.99 8.47 4.82
N ASP A 134 -34.03 9.32 4.91
CA ASP A 134 -33.90 10.78 5.01
C ASP A 134 -32.96 11.28 6.12
N PHE A 135 -32.93 10.59 7.28
CA PHE A 135 -32.05 10.93 8.40
C PHE A 135 -30.56 10.71 8.09
N LEU A 136 -30.22 9.87 7.09
CA LEU A 136 -28.86 9.54 6.68
C LEU A 136 -28.45 10.18 5.34
N LYS A 137 -29.27 11.10 4.79
CA LYS A 137 -28.97 11.81 3.53
C LYS A 137 -27.60 12.49 3.53
N GLY A 138 -27.16 13.05 4.66
CA GLY A 138 -25.83 13.64 4.78
C GLY A 138 -24.70 12.62 4.59
N ILE A 139 -24.90 11.39 5.08
CA ILE A 139 -23.94 10.28 4.89
C ILE A 139 -24.00 9.80 3.43
N GLU A 140 -25.18 9.70 2.83
CA GLU A 140 -25.34 9.36 1.41
C GLU A 140 -24.57 10.31 0.51
N GLN A 141 -24.72 11.62 0.74
CA GLN A 141 -24.01 12.62 -0.05
C GLN A 141 -22.49 12.53 0.16
N TRP A 142 -22.04 12.39 1.40
CA TRP A 142 -20.62 12.17 1.69
C TRP A 142 -20.06 10.92 0.98
N MET A 143 -20.80 9.81 0.97
CA MET A 143 -20.37 8.58 0.28
C MET A 143 -20.26 8.80 -1.23
N LYS A 144 -21.23 9.46 -1.86
CA LYS A 144 -21.20 9.79 -3.29
C LYS A 144 -20.01 10.69 -3.63
N GLU A 145 -19.76 11.72 -2.82
CA GLU A 145 -18.60 12.60 -3.01
C GLU A 145 -17.27 11.86 -2.87
N LYS A 146 -17.17 10.88 -1.96
CA LYS A 146 -15.99 10.03 -1.81
C LYS A 146 -15.82 9.06 -2.97
N GLU A 147 -16.90 8.49 -3.50
CA GLU A 147 -16.87 7.64 -4.69
C GLU A 147 -16.36 8.43 -5.91
N ASP A 148 -16.93 9.61 -6.17
CA ASP A 148 -16.51 10.48 -7.27
C ASP A 148 -15.04 10.93 -7.13
N ALA A 149 -14.61 11.26 -5.90
CA ALA A 149 -13.22 11.64 -5.63
C ALA A 149 -12.27 10.46 -5.87
N ALA A 150 -12.61 9.28 -5.37
CA ALA A 150 -11.81 8.07 -5.58
C ALA A 150 -11.71 7.71 -7.07
N MET A 151 -12.82 7.81 -7.82
CA MET A 151 -12.83 7.58 -9.26
C MET A 151 -11.92 8.55 -10.01
N LYS A 152 -11.99 9.85 -9.69
CA LYS A 152 -11.12 10.88 -10.29
C LYS A 152 -9.65 10.62 -10.00
N ILE A 153 -9.32 10.31 -8.76
CA ILE A 153 -7.93 10.01 -8.34
C ILE A 153 -7.42 8.77 -9.09
N THR A 154 -8.19 7.68 -9.10
CA THR A 154 -7.81 6.44 -9.80
C THR A 154 -7.61 6.70 -11.29
N TYR A 155 -8.51 7.44 -11.94
CA TYR A 155 -8.36 7.80 -13.35
C TYR A 155 -7.11 8.65 -13.59
N ALA A 156 -6.83 9.62 -12.72
CA ALA A 156 -5.65 10.47 -12.81
C ALA A 156 -4.34 9.67 -12.61
N MET A 157 -4.35 8.67 -11.71
CA MET A 157 -3.21 7.77 -11.51
C MET A 157 -2.97 6.88 -12.72
N ILE A 158 -4.01 6.26 -13.29
CA ILE A 158 -3.89 5.29 -14.39
C ILE A 158 -3.64 5.97 -15.74
N LYS A 159 -4.00 7.26 -15.89
CA LYS A 159 -3.79 8.01 -17.13
C LYS A 159 -2.30 8.13 -17.47
N VAL A 160 -1.87 7.34 -18.44
CA VAL A 160 -0.50 7.31 -18.95
C VAL A 160 -0.28 8.43 -19.94
N ARG A 161 0.73 9.27 -19.72
CA ARG A 161 1.16 10.31 -20.68
C ARG A 161 2.45 9.96 -21.44
N SER A 162 3.22 8.98 -20.97
CA SER A 162 4.51 8.58 -21.54
C SER A 162 4.84 7.12 -21.20
N ASN A 163 5.74 6.49 -21.96
CA ASN A 163 6.19 5.12 -21.70
C ASN A 163 6.81 4.96 -20.29
N LEU A 164 7.53 5.99 -19.80
CA LEU A 164 8.07 6.00 -18.44
C LEU A 164 6.97 6.09 -17.38
N ASP A 165 5.92 6.85 -17.68
CA ASP A 165 4.77 7.04 -16.78
C ASP A 165 4.00 5.73 -16.58
N PHE A 166 3.90 4.91 -17.63
CA PHE A 166 3.35 3.56 -17.55
C PHE A 166 4.15 2.67 -16.60
N VAL A 167 5.48 2.66 -16.71
CA VAL A 167 6.34 1.84 -15.83
C VAL A 167 6.23 2.30 -14.39
N VAL A 168 6.24 3.61 -14.13
CA VAL A 168 6.04 4.15 -12.77
C VAL A 168 4.69 3.76 -12.20
N ASN A 169 3.61 3.87 -12.99
CA ASN A 169 2.27 3.46 -12.56
C ASN A 169 2.20 1.97 -12.25
N LEU A 170 2.78 1.12 -13.09
CA LEU A 170 2.82 -0.32 -12.88
C LEU A 170 3.56 -0.67 -11.58
N ILE A 171 4.72 -0.04 -11.35
CA ILE A 171 5.50 -0.26 -10.14
C ILE A 171 4.72 0.21 -8.92
N MET A 172 4.16 1.41 -8.97
CA MET A 172 3.44 2.02 -7.85
C MET A 172 2.17 1.26 -7.47
N ILE A 173 1.37 0.84 -8.45
CA ILE A 173 0.02 0.28 -8.20
C ILE A 173 0.06 -1.25 -8.06
N ALA A 174 0.92 -1.95 -8.79
CA ALA A 174 0.93 -3.41 -8.79
C ALA A 174 2.13 -3.99 -8.03
N VAL A 175 3.35 -3.60 -8.40
CA VAL A 175 4.56 -4.28 -7.90
C VAL A 175 4.84 -3.96 -6.44
N LEU A 176 4.78 -2.68 -6.08
CA LEU A 176 5.17 -2.21 -4.76
C LEU A 176 4.20 -2.69 -3.66
N PRO A 177 2.87 -2.65 -3.86
CA PRO A 177 1.93 -3.29 -2.94
C PRO A 177 2.13 -4.81 -2.86
N ALA A 178 2.32 -5.50 -4.00
CA ALA A 178 2.51 -6.95 -4.00
C ALA A 178 3.76 -7.38 -3.20
N ILE A 179 4.87 -6.66 -3.34
CA ILE A 179 6.08 -6.91 -2.54
C ILE A 179 5.84 -6.57 -1.08
N GLY A 180 5.23 -5.42 -0.80
CA GLY A 180 4.97 -4.95 0.55
C GLY A 180 4.08 -5.90 1.35
N GLU A 181 2.96 -6.32 0.78
CA GLU A 181 2.02 -7.27 1.39
C GLU A 181 2.66 -8.63 1.63
N GLU A 182 3.40 -9.17 0.66
CA GLU A 182 4.09 -10.46 0.80
C GLU A 182 5.12 -10.42 1.95
N LEU A 183 5.89 -9.33 2.07
CA LEU A 183 6.85 -9.15 3.15
C LEU A 183 6.16 -8.98 4.51
N MET A 184 5.07 -8.21 4.59
CA MET A 184 4.33 -8.05 5.84
C MET A 184 3.66 -9.35 6.29
N PHE A 185 3.04 -10.09 5.38
CA PHE A 185 2.35 -11.34 5.74
C PHE A 185 3.31 -12.41 6.22
N ARG A 186 4.41 -12.62 5.51
CA ARG A 186 5.45 -13.54 5.96
C ARG A 186 6.15 -13.07 7.24
N GLY A 187 6.03 -11.79 7.57
CA GLY A 187 6.79 -11.15 8.65
C GLY A 187 6.08 -11.21 9.99
N GLY A 188 4.77 -11.37 10.03
CA GLY A 188 4.06 -11.42 11.30
C GLY A 188 2.64 -11.96 11.28
N VAL A 189 2.15 -12.43 10.13
CA VAL A 189 0.79 -12.98 10.01
C VAL A 189 0.82 -14.49 9.73
N GLN A 190 1.80 -14.97 8.96
CA GLN A 190 2.04 -16.39 8.67
C GLN A 190 3.00 -17.02 9.66
#